data_AF-A0A4P5TGH0-F1
#
_entry.id   AF-A0A4P5TGH0-F1
#
_cell.length_a   1.000
_cell.length_b   1.000
_cell.length_c   1.000
_cell.angle_alpha   90.00
_cell.angle_beta   90.00
_cell.angle_gamma   90.00
#
_symmetry.space_group_name_H-M   'P 1'
#
loop_
_entity.id
_entity.type
_entity.pdbx_description
1 polymer ?
#
loop_
_entity_poly.entity_id
_entity_poly.type
_entity_poly.pdbx_seq_one_letter_code
_entity_poly.pdbx_strand_id
1 'polypeptide(L)'
;MISRRLVRIKALQALYSYQQGGNYDNVLWQHHTPSQQEHYQNTLANLSDSINQSYDFFLFLLDLPFQLSTFLLEKQAIEKAKFYPNQQKIRDLSILDRMPLVKYIHRAVDDNKRKTFPFDWNDLVGQFDQHYEWMQSWEFVRDINIFDVPSFQQQQEFLEGFYANLFETKESFFDTLNDYYSGWSDDELYTTREIEKTIQSAKENGVVSIPEKPTQNSEEMEMAHQLFTTTCKNSNVYESQVAEISDNWDPSRIAVMDLLIIKLTLTEFLHCPTIPLKVTINEYLEITKNYSTPNSSRFVNGVLDKLRIVIESQGLIQKSGRGLREK
;
A
#
# COMPACT_ATOMS: atom_id res chain seq x y z
N MET A 1 9.75 -3.95 0.70
CA MET A 1 9.82 -3.24 -0.60
C MET A 1 8.41 -3.05 -1.15
N ILE A 2 8.11 -1.86 -1.67
CA ILE A 2 6.79 -1.51 -2.19
C ILE A 2 6.45 -2.49 -3.33
N SER A 3 5.23 -3.03 -3.32
CA SER A 3 4.85 -4.01 -4.34
C SER A 3 4.62 -3.33 -5.69
N ARG A 4 5.00 -3.98 -6.80
CA ARG A 4 4.69 -3.48 -8.16
C ARG A 4 3.20 -3.26 -8.38
N ARG A 5 2.34 -4.06 -7.73
CA ARG A 5 0.89 -3.87 -7.75
C ARG A 5 0.49 -2.52 -7.13
N LEU A 6 1.04 -2.20 -5.96
CA LEU A 6 0.80 -0.92 -5.31
C LEU A 6 1.32 0.25 -6.16
N VAL A 7 2.49 0.10 -6.79
CA VAL A 7 3.01 1.10 -7.75
C VAL A 7 2.02 1.37 -8.89
N ARG A 8 1.43 0.33 -9.49
CA ARG A 8 0.42 0.48 -10.55
C ARG A 8 -0.82 1.21 -10.05
N ILE A 9 -1.27 0.91 -8.84
CA ILE A 9 -2.43 1.55 -8.21
C ILE A 9 -2.15 3.04 -7.99
N LYS A 10 -1.01 3.40 -7.38
CA LYS A 10 -0.64 4.81 -7.17
C LYS A 10 -0.48 5.56 -8.51
N ALA A 11 0.09 4.92 -9.52
CA ALA A 11 0.18 5.50 -10.87
C ALA A 11 -1.20 5.74 -11.50
N LEU A 12 -2.15 4.81 -11.34
CA LEU A 12 -3.54 4.97 -11.80
C LEU A 12 -4.23 6.14 -11.10
N GLN A 13 -4.10 6.24 -9.77
CA GLN A 13 -4.67 7.34 -8.97
C GLN A 13 -4.08 8.70 -9.38
N ALA A 14 -2.78 8.75 -9.64
CA ALA A 14 -2.10 9.95 -10.13
C ALA A 14 -2.60 10.36 -11.53
N LEU A 15 -2.77 9.41 -12.45
CA LEU A 15 -3.33 9.68 -13.78
C LEU A 15 -4.78 10.18 -13.72
N TYR A 16 -5.60 9.56 -12.88
CA TYR A 16 -6.97 10.01 -12.67
C TYR A 16 -7.02 11.45 -12.15
N SER A 17 -6.22 11.75 -11.13
CA SER A 17 -6.10 13.10 -10.58
C SER A 17 -5.58 14.11 -11.61
N TYR A 18 -4.61 13.69 -12.44
CA TYR A 18 -4.07 14.51 -13.52
C TYR A 18 -5.17 14.89 -14.52
N GLN A 19 -5.97 13.92 -14.96
CA GLN A 19 -7.05 14.12 -15.94
C GLN A 19 -8.19 14.99 -15.41
N GLN A 20 -8.56 14.86 -14.13
CA GLN A 20 -9.60 15.70 -13.52
C GLN A 20 -9.16 17.17 -13.34
N GLY A 21 -7.87 17.41 -13.15
CA GLY A 21 -7.32 18.74 -12.88
C GLY A 21 -7.21 19.68 -14.08
N GLY A 22 -7.69 19.29 -15.27
CA GLY A 22 -7.70 20.21 -16.40
C GLY A 22 -8.36 19.66 -17.67
N ASN A 23 -8.71 20.58 -18.56
CA ASN A 23 -9.31 20.30 -19.86
C ASN A 23 -8.20 19.82 -20.82
N TYR A 24 -7.64 18.64 -20.56
CA TYR A 24 -6.44 18.11 -21.24
C TYR A 24 -6.74 17.36 -22.54
N ASP A 25 -7.99 17.36 -22.99
CA ASP A 25 -8.45 16.54 -24.13
C ASP A 25 -7.83 16.90 -25.49
N ASN A 26 -7.04 17.98 -25.62
CA ASN A 26 -6.63 18.47 -26.95
C ASN A 26 -5.26 19.17 -27.06
N VAL A 27 -4.34 19.04 -26.10
CA VAL A 27 -3.00 19.66 -26.21
C VAL A 27 -1.94 18.59 -26.38
N LEU A 28 -1.15 18.69 -27.47
CA LEU A 28 0.03 17.86 -27.66
C LEU A 28 0.98 18.04 -26.46
N TRP A 29 1.53 16.96 -25.93
CA TRP A 29 2.48 16.96 -24.80
C TRP A 29 3.60 18.02 -24.93
N GLN A 30 4.01 18.35 -26.16
CA GLN A 30 5.05 19.33 -26.49
C GLN A 30 4.60 20.80 -26.37
N HIS A 31 3.30 21.06 -26.17
CA HIS A 31 2.71 22.39 -26.17
C HIS A 31 1.96 22.70 -24.86
N HIS A 32 2.34 22.06 -23.75
CA HIS A 32 1.79 22.39 -22.44
C HIS A 32 1.95 23.87 -22.13
N THR A 33 0.86 24.49 -21.67
CA THR A 33 0.93 25.82 -21.08
C THR A 33 1.68 25.76 -19.74
N PRO A 34 2.20 26.89 -19.22
CA PRO A 34 2.88 26.91 -17.93
C PRO A 34 2.06 26.30 -16.78
N SER A 35 0.75 26.55 -16.74
CA SER A 35 -0.15 25.99 -15.74
C SER A 35 -0.31 24.47 -15.86
N GLN A 36 -0.35 23.94 -17.09
CA GLN A 36 -0.41 22.49 -17.33
C GLN A 36 0.89 21.79 -16.93
N GLN A 37 2.03 22.44 -17.20
CA GLN A 37 3.34 21.96 -16.78
C GLN A 37 3.44 21.94 -15.24
N GLU A 38 2.98 22.98 -14.57
CA GLU A 38 2.91 23.03 -13.11
C GLU A 38 2.03 21.93 -12.53
N HIS A 39 0.82 21.73 -13.06
CA HIS A 39 -0.09 20.66 -12.63
C HIS A 39 0.54 19.26 -12.80
N TYR A 40 1.22 19.02 -13.93
CA TYR A 40 1.94 17.78 -14.16
C TYR A 40 3.03 17.55 -13.10
N GLN A 41 3.87 18.56 -12.82
CA GLN A 41 4.94 18.44 -11.83
C GLN A 41 4.38 18.22 -10.42
N ASN A 42 3.31 18.94 -10.06
CA ASN A 42 2.62 18.75 -8.78
C ASN A 42 2.04 17.34 -8.65
N THR A 43 1.44 16.81 -9.71
CA THR A 43 0.91 15.43 -9.70
C THR A 43 2.03 14.40 -9.57
N LEU A 44 3.15 14.59 -10.27
CA LEU A 44 4.32 13.69 -10.16
C LEU A 44 4.95 13.72 -8.76
N ALA A 45 5.00 14.89 -8.13
CA ALA A 45 5.42 15.04 -6.74
C ALA A 45 4.45 14.30 -5.80
N ASN A 46 3.13 14.51 -5.96
CA ASN A 46 2.10 13.83 -5.17
C ASN A 46 2.13 12.31 -5.34
N LEU A 47 2.39 11.80 -6.55
CA LEU A 47 2.60 10.36 -6.79
C LEU A 47 3.75 9.82 -5.93
N SER A 48 4.90 10.50 -5.95
CA SER A 48 6.06 10.13 -5.15
C SER A 48 5.72 10.18 -3.65
N ASP A 49 5.02 11.22 -3.21
CA ASP A 49 4.63 11.36 -1.81
C ASP A 49 3.64 10.29 -1.38
N SER A 50 2.70 9.89 -2.25
CA SER A 50 1.75 8.79 -1.96
C SER A 50 2.45 7.45 -1.71
N ILE A 51 3.53 7.16 -2.46
CA ILE A 51 4.33 5.93 -2.27
C ILE A 51 5.10 6.00 -0.94
N ASN A 52 5.66 7.17 -0.61
CA ASN A 52 6.29 7.40 0.68
C ASN A 52 5.30 7.28 1.84
N GLN A 53 4.06 7.76 1.67
CA GLN A 53 3.01 7.63 2.67
C GLN A 53 2.63 6.16 2.93
N SER A 54 2.57 5.31 1.90
CA SER A 54 2.36 3.87 2.10
C SER A 54 3.44 3.24 2.98
N TYR A 55 4.70 3.63 2.77
CA TYR A 55 5.81 3.19 3.63
C TYR A 55 5.70 3.75 5.05
N ASP A 56 5.38 5.03 5.19
CA ASP A 56 5.19 5.66 6.50
C ASP A 56 4.04 5.01 7.27
N PHE A 57 2.94 4.64 6.59
CA PHE A 57 1.77 4.03 7.22
C PHE A 57 2.06 2.60 7.68
N PHE A 58 2.88 1.86 6.93
CA PHE A 58 3.45 0.60 7.39
C PHE A 58 4.21 0.78 8.71
N LEU A 59 5.12 1.76 8.79
CA LEU A 59 5.86 2.04 10.03
C LEU A 59 4.93 2.45 11.18
N PHE A 60 3.91 3.26 10.87
CA PHE A 60 2.91 3.70 11.83
C PHE A 60 2.16 2.52 12.47
N LEU A 61 1.65 1.60 11.64
CA LEU A 61 0.95 0.40 12.13
C LEU A 61 1.87 -0.61 12.80
N LEU A 62 3.13 -0.71 12.37
CA LEU A 62 4.14 -1.55 13.01
C LEU A 62 4.45 -1.10 14.45
N ASP A 63 4.30 0.20 14.75
CA ASP A 63 4.54 0.79 16.07
C ASP A 63 3.37 0.58 17.07
N LEU A 64 2.20 0.12 16.58
CA LEU A 64 0.97 0.01 17.38
C LEU A 64 1.15 -0.74 18.72
N PRO A 65 1.81 -1.92 18.79
CA PRO A 65 1.99 -2.62 20.06
C PRO A 65 2.75 -1.79 21.10
N PHE A 66 3.72 -0.97 20.68
CA PHE A 66 4.47 -0.11 21.60
C PHE A 66 3.62 1.07 22.08
N GLN A 67 2.85 1.67 21.18
CA GLN A 67 1.97 2.80 21.49
C GLN A 67 0.86 2.37 22.44
N LEU A 68 0.25 1.21 22.17
CA LEU A 68 -0.69 0.57 23.08
C LEU A 68 -0.02 0.26 24.43
N SER A 69 1.21 -0.28 24.43
CA SER A 69 1.95 -0.52 25.68
C SER A 69 2.12 0.75 26.52
N THR A 70 2.48 1.87 25.89
CA THR A 70 2.69 3.15 26.59
C THR A 70 1.41 3.63 27.26
N PHE A 71 0.30 3.60 26.52
CA PHE A 71 -1.03 3.93 27.05
C PHE A 71 -1.45 3.01 28.22
N LEU A 72 -1.20 1.71 28.12
CA LEU A 72 -1.55 0.76 29.19
C LEU A 72 -0.69 0.96 30.44
N LEU A 73 0.59 1.36 30.30
CA LEU A 73 1.45 1.68 31.42
C LEU A 73 0.99 2.93 32.20
N GLU A 74 0.44 3.94 31.51
CA GLU A 74 -0.19 5.09 32.19
C GLU A 74 -1.38 4.64 33.04
N LYS A 75 -2.24 3.77 32.51
CA LYS A 75 -3.34 3.16 33.26
C LYS A 75 -2.85 2.30 34.42
N GLN A 76 -1.75 1.59 34.22
CA GLN A 76 -1.13 0.77 35.25
C GLN A 76 -0.62 1.63 36.41
N ALA A 77 -0.01 2.78 36.12
CA ALA A 77 0.46 3.72 37.13
C ALA A 77 -0.70 4.23 37.99
N ILE A 78 -1.84 4.54 37.38
CA ILE A 78 -3.07 4.93 38.08
C ILE A 78 -3.57 3.79 38.98
N GLU A 79 -3.60 2.55 38.49
CA GLU A 79 -4.03 1.38 39.28
C GLU A 79 -3.10 1.12 40.49
N LYS A 80 -1.78 1.25 40.29
CA LYS A 80 -0.78 1.12 41.37
C LYS A 80 -0.92 2.19 42.45
N ALA A 81 -1.39 3.38 42.10
CA ALA A 81 -1.57 4.49 43.02
C ALA A 81 -2.86 4.39 43.88
N LYS A 82 -3.75 3.43 43.60
CA LYS A 82 -4.97 3.23 44.39
C LYS A 82 -4.66 2.76 45.80
N PHE A 83 -5.58 3.02 46.73
CA PHE A 83 -5.47 2.55 48.11
C PHE A 83 -5.48 1.01 48.21
N TYR A 84 -6.19 0.33 47.31
CA TYR A 84 -6.17 -1.13 47.14
C TYR A 84 -5.89 -1.49 45.68
N PRO A 85 -4.61 -1.61 45.28
CA PRO A 85 -4.25 -1.96 43.91
C PRO A 85 -4.64 -3.39 43.53
N ASN A 86 -5.28 -3.58 42.37
CA ASN A 86 -5.55 -4.90 41.83
C ASN A 86 -4.32 -5.47 41.10
N GLN A 87 -3.68 -6.48 41.70
CA GLN A 87 -2.44 -7.09 41.16
C GLN A 87 -2.65 -7.78 39.80
N GLN A 88 -3.79 -8.44 39.59
CA GLN A 88 -4.09 -9.07 38.30
C GLN A 88 -4.23 -8.03 37.21
N LYS A 89 -5.00 -6.96 37.47
CA LYS A 89 -5.17 -5.86 36.51
C LYS A 89 -3.84 -5.16 36.21
N ILE A 90 -3.01 -4.95 37.22
CA ILE A 90 -1.65 -4.39 37.03
C ILE A 90 -0.84 -5.29 36.09
N ARG A 91 -0.91 -6.61 36.27
CA ARG A 91 -0.21 -7.57 35.41
C ARG A 91 -0.72 -7.49 33.96
N ASP A 92 -2.04 -7.51 33.78
CA ASP A 92 -2.67 -7.47 32.45
C ASP A 92 -2.27 -6.21 31.68
N LEU A 93 -2.25 -5.05 32.36
CA LEU A 93 -1.83 -3.76 31.78
C LEU A 93 -0.34 -3.68 31.40
N SER A 94 0.49 -4.63 31.85
CA SER A 94 1.92 -4.71 31.47
C SER A 94 2.24 -5.77 30.44
N ILE A 95 1.24 -6.42 29.84
CA ILE A 95 1.49 -7.56 28.94
C ILE A 95 2.47 -7.22 27.80
N LEU A 96 2.29 -6.06 27.13
CA LEU A 96 3.14 -5.63 26.02
C LEU A 96 4.50 -5.08 26.50
N ASP A 97 4.55 -4.40 27.64
CA ASP A 97 5.80 -3.86 28.22
C ASP A 97 6.81 -4.97 28.59
N ARG A 98 6.28 -6.14 28.96
CA ARG A 98 7.05 -7.35 29.31
C ARG A 98 7.61 -8.09 28.10
N MET A 99 7.37 -7.59 26.88
CA MET A 99 7.90 -8.15 25.63
C MET A 99 9.02 -7.26 25.07
N PRO A 100 10.31 -7.58 25.30
CA PRO A 100 11.43 -6.89 24.68
C PRO A 100 11.31 -6.66 23.16
N LEU A 101 10.72 -7.60 22.43
CA LEU A 101 10.52 -7.50 20.99
C LEU A 101 9.67 -6.28 20.59
N VAL A 102 8.68 -5.90 21.39
CA VAL A 102 7.88 -4.67 21.17
C VAL A 102 8.78 -3.43 21.18
N LYS A 103 9.75 -3.38 22.10
CA LYS A 103 10.72 -2.27 22.21
C LYS A 103 11.75 -2.30 21.08
N TYR A 104 12.16 -3.48 20.64
CA TYR A 104 13.06 -3.63 19.49
C TYR A 104 12.42 -3.16 18.19
N ILE A 105 11.15 -3.52 17.96
CA ILE A 105 10.37 -3.05 16.81
C ILE A 105 10.19 -1.54 16.87
N HIS A 106 9.78 -0.98 18.01
CA HIS A 106 9.63 0.46 18.18
C HIS A 106 10.92 1.24 17.84
N ARG A 107 12.07 0.79 18.36
CA ARG A 107 13.37 1.39 18.03
C ARG A 107 13.64 1.32 16.53
N ALA A 108 13.39 0.18 15.90
CA ALA A 108 13.62 0.02 14.47
C ALA A 108 12.68 0.93 13.64
N VAL A 109 11.43 1.12 14.08
CA VAL A 109 10.51 2.09 13.51
C VAL A 109 11.06 3.51 13.63
N ASP A 110 11.46 3.94 14.83
CA ASP A 110 11.99 5.28 15.07
C ASP A 110 13.27 5.58 14.26
N ASP A 111 14.17 4.60 14.15
CA ASP A 111 15.39 4.69 13.34
C ASP A 111 15.08 4.88 11.83
N ASN A 112 13.87 4.52 11.38
CA ASN A 112 13.44 4.56 9.97
C ASN A 112 12.37 5.61 9.66
N LYS A 113 11.83 6.33 10.67
CA LYS A 113 10.89 7.44 10.46
C LYS A 113 11.57 8.58 9.70
N ARG A 114 10.88 9.13 8.70
CA ARG A 114 11.35 10.37 8.05
C ARG A 114 11.10 11.58 8.97
N LYS A 115 11.90 12.64 8.79
CA LYS A 115 11.80 13.88 9.60
C LYS A 115 10.39 14.46 9.66
N THR A 116 9.67 14.42 8.54
CA THR A 116 8.28 14.89 8.45
C THR A 116 7.37 13.66 8.37
N PHE A 117 7.10 13.04 9.51
CA PHE A 117 6.24 11.86 9.61
C PHE A 117 4.77 12.30 9.71
N PRO A 118 3.87 11.83 8.83
CA PRO A 118 2.54 12.41 8.68
C PRO A 118 1.46 11.80 9.60
N PHE A 119 1.81 10.77 10.39
CA PHE A 119 0.85 10.01 11.20
C PHE A 119 1.18 10.11 12.69
N ASP A 120 0.16 10.24 13.53
CA ASP A 120 0.26 10.36 14.98
C ASP A 120 -0.80 9.49 15.68
N TRP A 121 -0.35 8.63 16.60
CA TRP A 121 -1.24 7.76 17.37
C TRP A 121 -2.10 8.54 18.38
N ASN A 122 -1.71 9.78 18.72
CA ASN A 122 -2.56 10.66 19.52
C ASN A 122 -3.92 10.93 18.86
N ASP A 123 -4.00 10.91 17.53
CA ASP A 123 -5.26 11.10 16.80
C ASP A 123 -6.22 9.91 16.97
N LEU A 124 -5.68 8.73 17.33
CA LEU A 124 -6.42 7.48 17.47
C LEU A 124 -6.49 6.95 18.91
N VAL A 125 -5.93 7.68 19.88
CA VAL A 125 -5.83 7.25 21.29
C VAL A 125 -7.20 6.92 21.90
N GLY A 126 -8.27 7.58 21.44
CA GLY A 126 -9.63 7.34 21.90
C GLY A 126 -10.13 5.91 21.67
N GLN A 127 -9.48 5.14 20.79
CA GLN A 127 -9.86 3.76 20.48
C GLN A 127 -9.04 2.72 21.24
N PHE A 128 -7.98 3.12 21.94
CA PHE A 128 -7.04 2.18 22.56
C PHE A 128 -7.70 1.34 23.65
N ASP A 129 -8.69 1.89 24.35
CA ASP A 129 -9.49 1.12 25.30
C ASP A 129 -10.24 -0.03 24.64
N GLN A 130 -10.94 0.25 23.54
CA GLN A 130 -11.67 -0.76 22.79
C GLN A 130 -10.72 -1.81 22.19
N HIS A 131 -9.56 -1.39 21.70
CA HIS A 131 -8.54 -2.30 21.17
C HIS A 131 -7.97 -3.20 22.28
N TYR A 132 -7.70 -2.65 23.46
CA TYR A 132 -7.22 -3.41 24.60
C TYR A 132 -8.26 -4.42 25.09
N GLU A 133 -9.51 -4.01 25.30
CA GLU A 133 -10.60 -4.90 25.71
C GLU A 133 -10.78 -6.05 24.71
N TRP A 134 -10.67 -5.74 23.41
CA TRP A 134 -10.73 -6.74 22.37
C TRP A 134 -9.52 -7.69 22.40
N MET A 135 -8.31 -7.17 22.55
CA MET A 135 -7.10 -7.97 22.73
C MET A 135 -7.26 -8.94 23.91
N GLN A 136 -7.81 -8.50 25.04
CA GLN A 136 -8.03 -9.37 26.21
C GLN A 136 -9.01 -10.53 25.95
N SER A 137 -9.83 -10.46 24.90
CA SER A 137 -10.75 -11.55 24.52
C SER A 137 -10.07 -12.70 23.78
N TRP A 138 -8.84 -12.50 23.27
CA TRP A 138 -8.13 -13.50 22.48
C TRP A 138 -7.49 -14.57 23.36
N GLU A 139 -7.56 -15.84 22.95
CA GLU A 139 -7.11 -16.97 23.76
C GLU A 139 -5.61 -16.91 24.06
N PHE A 140 -4.78 -16.70 23.02
CA PHE A 140 -3.31 -16.64 23.13
C PHE A 140 -2.80 -15.49 24.01
N VAL A 141 -3.61 -14.44 24.21
CA VAL A 141 -3.30 -13.32 25.11
C VAL A 141 -3.33 -13.79 26.57
N ARG A 142 -4.27 -14.65 26.93
CA ARG A 142 -4.33 -15.24 28.29
C ARG A 142 -3.15 -16.18 28.51
N ASP A 143 -2.82 -16.98 27.52
CA ASP A 143 -1.75 -17.98 27.59
C ASP A 143 -0.38 -17.33 27.78
N ILE A 144 -0.07 -16.25 27.06
CA ILE A 144 1.23 -15.58 27.20
C ILE A 144 1.35 -14.79 28.51
N ASN A 145 0.22 -14.33 29.08
CA ASN A 145 0.23 -13.45 30.24
C ASN A 145 0.76 -14.15 31.51
N ILE A 146 0.82 -15.48 31.52
CA ILE A 146 1.37 -16.27 32.64
C ILE A 146 2.89 -16.14 32.80
N PHE A 147 3.62 -15.87 31.71
CA PHE A 147 5.09 -15.74 31.74
C PHE A 147 5.48 -14.34 32.16
N ASP A 148 6.37 -14.15 33.12
CA ASP A 148 6.84 -12.80 33.51
C ASP A 148 7.57 -12.08 32.38
N VAL A 149 8.44 -12.81 31.68
CA VAL A 149 9.08 -12.42 30.42
C VAL A 149 8.94 -13.60 29.46
N PRO A 150 8.06 -13.51 28.45
CA PRO A 150 7.92 -14.57 27.45
C PRO A 150 9.22 -14.77 26.66
N SER A 151 9.49 -15.98 26.19
CA SER A 151 10.65 -16.25 25.33
C SER A 151 10.54 -15.46 24.02
N PHE A 152 11.67 -15.29 23.30
CA PHE A 152 11.65 -14.61 22.01
C PHE A 152 10.63 -15.22 21.03
N GLN A 153 10.60 -16.56 20.95
CA GLN A 153 9.65 -17.27 20.09
C GLN A 153 8.19 -16.99 20.50
N GLN A 154 7.88 -17.02 21.80
CA GLN A 154 6.53 -16.71 22.29
C GLN A 154 6.11 -15.27 21.98
N GLN A 155 7.05 -14.31 22.10
CA GLN A 155 6.78 -12.92 21.74
C GLN A 155 6.50 -12.77 20.24
N GLN A 156 7.26 -13.48 19.39
CA GLN A 156 7.05 -13.45 17.94
C GLN A 156 5.68 -14.03 17.57
N GLU A 157 5.35 -15.22 18.07
CA GLU A 157 4.05 -15.87 17.87
C GLU A 157 2.88 -15.00 18.36
N PHE A 158 3.06 -14.30 19.50
CA PHE A 158 2.07 -13.35 19.99
C PHE A 158 1.86 -12.16 19.06
N LEU A 159 2.93 -11.55 18.55
CA LEU A 159 2.80 -10.40 17.65
C LEU A 159 2.21 -10.79 16.30
N GLU A 160 2.56 -11.98 15.78
CA GLU A 160 1.93 -12.55 14.59
C GLU A 160 0.42 -12.74 14.83
N GLY A 161 0.05 -13.37 15.96
CA GLY A 161 -1.35 -13.53 16.35
C GLY A 161 -2.08 -12.21 16.60
N PHE A 162 -1.39 -11.20 17.15
CA PHE A 162 -1.93 -9.86 17.40
C PHE A 162 -2.37 -9.21 16.09
N TYR A 163 -1.49 -9.15 15.08
CA TYR A 163 -1.83 -8.54 13.79
C TYR A 163 -2.80 -9.39 12.98
N ALA A 164 -2.69 -10.72 13.02
CA ALA A 164 -3.66 -11.60 12.36
C ALA A 164 -5.09 -11.34 12.87
N ASN A 165 -5.29 -11.30 14.19
CA ASN A 165 -6.62 -10.99 14.75
C ASN A 165 -7.04 -9.54 14.45
N LEU A 166 -6.12 -8.58 14.53
CA LEU A 166 -6.41 -7.18 14.28
C LEU A 166 -6.97 -6.94 12.86
N PHE A 167 -6.42 -7.61 11.84
CA PHE A 167 -6.84 -7.46 10.45
C PHE A 167 -7.95 -8.43 10.03
N GLU A 168 -8.04 -9.65 10.57
CA GLU A 168 -9.05 -10.63 10.16
C GLU A 168 -10.43 -10.41 10.80
N THR A 169 -10.49 -9.90 12.04
CA THR A 169 -11.67 -10.12 12.89
C THR A 169 -12.55 -8.91 13.19
N LYS A 170 -12.23 -7.69 12.69
CA LYS A 170 -13.15 -6.54 12.79
C LYS A 170 -13.09 -5.54 11.63
N GLU A 171 -14.27 -5.33 11.03
CA GLU A 171 -14.57 -4.18 10.15
C GLU A 171 -14.27 -2.84 10.84
N SER A 172 -14.54 -2.69 12.15
CA SER A 172 -14.41 -1.40 12.83
C SER A 172 -12.97 -0.83 12.90
N PHE A 173 -11.95 -1.70 12.98
CA PHE A 173 -10.56 -1.24 12.99
C PHE A 173 -10.14 -0.82 11.58
N PHE A 174 -10.50 -1.61 10.58
CA PHE A 174 -10.27 -1.27 9.18
C PHE A 174 -10.94 0.06 8.81
N ASP A 175 -12.21 0.24 9.19
CA ASP A 175 -12.97 1.47 8.92
C ASP A 175 -12.32 2.69 9.59
N THR A 176 -11.88 2.54 10.84
CA THR A 176 -11.12 3.58 11.55
C THR A 176 -9.87 4.00 10.78
N LEU A 177 -9.08 3.02 10.32
CA LEU A 177 -7.86 3.32 9.58
C LEU A 177 -8.17 3.96 8.22
N ASN A 178 -9.28 3.58 7.58
CA ASN A 178 -9.72 4.17 6.33
C ASN A 178 -10.21 5.63 6.50
N ASP A 179 -10.87 5.94 7.61
CA ASP A 179 -11.26 7.30 7.97
C ASP A 179 -10.03 8.17 8.31
N TYR A 180 -9.01 7.57 8.95
CA TYR A 180 -7.76 8.27 9.31
C TYR A 180 -6.83 8.49 8.10
N TYR A 181 -6.67 7.45 7.28
CA TYR A 181 -5.83 7.44 6.09
C TYR A 181 -6.62 6.89 4.90
N SER A 182 -7.04 7.79 4.01
CA SER A 182 -7.86 7.44 2.85
C SER A 182 -7.20 6.46 1.87
N GLY A 183 -5.87 6.33 1.90
CA GLY A 183 -5.13 5.35 1.11
C GLY A 183 -5.06 3.95 1.72
N TRP A 184 -5.62 3.74 2.92
CA TRP A 184 -5.47 2.50 3.67
C TRP A 184 -5.95 1.27 2.91
N SER A 185 -7.13 1.34 2.30
CA SER A 185 -7.71 0.20 1.57
C SER A 185 -6.82 -0.35 0.45
N ASP A 186 -6.06 0.51 -0.23
CA ASP A 186 -5.11 0.08 -1.26
C ASP A 186 -3.78 -0.43 -0.68
N ASP A 187 -3.40 0.11 0.49
CA ASP A 187 -2.12 -0.12 1.13
C ASP A 187 -2.14 -1.32 2.08
N GLU A 188 -3.33 -1.82 2.45
CA GLU A 188 -3.54 -2.90 3.40
C GLU A 188 -2.66 -4.12 3.08
N LEU A 189 -2.80 -4.68 1.87
CA LEU A 189 -2.08 -5.89 1.49
C LEU A 189 -0.56 -5.72 1.51
N TYR A 190 -0.07 -4.53 1.18
CA TYR A 190 1.35 -4.22 1.31
C TYR A 190 1.77 -4.15 2.78
N THR A 191 0.99 -3.41 3.58
CA THR A 191 1.29 -3.12 4.97
C THR A 191 1.28 -4.37 5.84
N THR A 192 0.23 -5.19 5.76
CA THR A 192 0.10 -6.43 6.52
C THR A 192 1.26 -7.39 6.21
N ARG A 193 1.60 -7.55 4.92
CA ARG A 193 2.73 -8.36 4.47
C ARG A 193 4.08 -7.86 5.00
N GLU A 194 4.33 -6.55 4.98
CA GLU A 194 5.61 -6.03 5.49
C GLU A 194 5.70 -6.08 7.01
N ILE A 195 4.58 -5.92 7.74
CA ILE A 195 4.52 -6.15 9.20
C ILE A 195 4.90 -7.61 9.50
N GLU A 196 4.24 -8.57 8.84
CA GLU A 196 4.50 -9.99 9.02
C GLU A 196 5.97 -10.34 8.76
N LYS A 197 6.52 -9.92 7.63
CA LYS A 197 7.94 -10.13 7.29
C LYS A 197 8.88 -9.49 8.30
N THR A 198 8.54 -8.31 8.80
CA THR A 198 9.38 -7.61 9.78
C THR A 198 9.45 -8.41 11.07
N ILE A 199 8.31 -8.88 11.58
CA ILE A 199 8.22 -9.71 12.78
C ILE A 199 8.98 -11.03 12.58
N GLN A 200 8.77 -11.73 11.47
CA GLN A 200 9.45 -12.99 11.15
C GLN A 200 10.97 -12.83 10.98
N SER A 201 11.44 -11.67 10.54
CA SER A 201 12.86 -11.38 10.36
C SER A 201 13.58 -10.95 11.65
N ALA A 202 12.83 -10.64 12.70
CA ALA A 202 13.38 -10.19 13.96
C ALA A 202 14.27 -11.26 14.60
N LYS A 203 15.23 -10.83 15.41
CA LYS A 203 16.18 -11.71 16.08
C LYS A 203 16.21 -11.44 17.57
N GLU A 204 16.50 -12.48 18.34
CA GLU A 204 16.60 -12.42 19.80
C GLU A 204 17.61 -11.39 20.31
N ASN A 205 18.65 -11.09 19.52
CA ASN A 205 19.63 -10.05 19.84
C ASN A 205 19.13 -8.61 19.58
N GLY A 206 17.86 -8.41 19.26
CA GLY A 206 17.22 -7.11 19.03
C GLY A 206 17.41 -6.54 17.64
N VAL A 207 17.97 -7.30 16.69
CA VAL A 207 18.01 -6.89 15.28
C VAL A 207 16.63 -7.10 14.66
N VAL A 208 16.02 -6.02 14.15
CA VAL A 208 14.76 -6.02 13.40
C VAL A 208 15.04 -5.41 12.03
N SER A 209 14.75 -6.14 10.95
CA SER A 209 15.00 -5.68 9.59
C SER A 209 13.80 -4.94 9.05
N ILE A 210 13.93 -3.64 8.84
CA ILE A 210 12.92 -2.80 8.18
C ILE A 210 13.23 -2.78 6.68
N PRO A 211 12.23 -2.91 5.78
CA PRO A 211 12.45 -2.72 4.35
C PRO A 211 12.99 -1.31 4.07
N GLU A 212 13.90 -1.18 3.10
CA GLU A 212 14.43 0.14 2.75
C GLU A 212 13.31 1.08 2.30
N LYS A 213 13.40 2.34 2.77
CA LYS A 213 12.50 3.40 2.34
C LYS A 213 12.64 3.63 0.83
N PRO A 214 11.53 3.82 0.08
CA PRO A 214 11.58 4.24 -1.31
C PRO A 214 12.40 5.54 -1.48
N THR A 215 13.33 5.53 -2.41
CA THR A 215 14.13 6.70 -2.78
C THR A 215 13.88 7.05 -4.23
N GLN A 216 14.27 8.25 -4.68
CA GLN A 216 14.08 8.67 -6.08
C GLN A 216 14.70 7.71 -7.11
N ASN A 217 15.71 6.93 -6.71
CA ASN A 217 16.39 5.95 -7.56
C ASN A 217 16.01 4.50 -7.23
N SER A 218 14.97 4.27 -6.42
CA SER A 218 14.49 2.90 -6.17
C SER A 218 13.65 2.42 -7.36
N GLU A 219 13.68 1.12 -7.62
CA GLU A 219 12.95 0.53 -8.76
C GLU A 219 11.46 0.89 -8.75
N GLU A 220 10.86 1.02 -7.56
CA GLU A 220 9.44 1.33 -7.41
C GLU A 220 9.12 2.78 -7.79
N MET A 221 9.98 3.74 -7.42
CA MET A 221 9.83 5.14 -7.79
C MET A 221 10.08 5.37 -9.27
N GLU A 222 11.13 4.73 -9.82
CA GLU A 222 11.42 4.78 -11.25
C GLU A 222 10.26 4.21 -12.07
N MET A 223 9.71 3.06 -11.65
CA MET A 223 8.54 2.47 -12.29
C MET A 223 7.31 3.38 -12.19
N ALA A 224 7.03 3.96 -11.02
CA ALA A 224 5.91 4.88 -10.82
C ALA A 224 5.97 6.08 -11.77
N HIS A 225 7.13 6.74 -11.81
CA HIS A 225 7.38 7.89 -12.68
C HIS A 225 7.31 7.50 -14.15
N GLN A 226 7.91 6.37 -14.53
CA GLN A 226 7.87 5.88 -15.89
C GLN A 226 6.43 5.62 -16.34
N LEU A 227 5.63 4.92 -15.53
CA LEU A 227 4.22 4.63 -15.83
C LEU A 227 3.42 5.91 -16.01
N PHE A 228 3.52 6.84 -15.05
CA PHE A 228 2.78 8.11 -15.10
C PHE A 228 3.21 8.97 -16.30
N THR A 229 4.49 9.31 -16.39
CA THR A 229 5.04 10.20 -17.41
C THR A 229 4.82 9.66 -18.82
N THR A 230 5.07 8.37 -19.03
CA THR A 230 4.95 7.76 -20.36
C THR A 230 3.49 7.61 -20.77
N THR A 231 2.59 7.33 -19.82
CA THR A 231 1.15 7.31 -20.10
C THR A 231 0.65 8.69 -20.50
N CYS A 232 1.01 9.74 -19.75
CA CYS A 232 0.58 11.10 -20.09
C CYS A 232 1.11 11.54 -21.47
N LYS A 233 2.39 11.25 -21.77
CA LYS A 233 3.02 11.56 -23.06
C LYS A 233 2.30 10.93 -24.25
N ASN A 234 1.85 9.69 -24.10
CA ASN A 234 1.27 8.90 -25.18
C ASN A 234 -0.27 8.81 -25.12
N SER A 235 -0.92 9.56 -24.23
CA SER A 235 -2.36 9.45 -23.95
C SER A 235 -3.22 9.47 -25.23
N ASN A 236 -2.99 10.44 -26.11
CA ASN A 236 -3.75 10.59 -27.36
C ASN A 236 -3.46 9.46 -28.36
N VAL A 237 -2.22 8.97 -28.40
CA VAL A 237 -1.84 7.85 -29.27
C VAL A 237 -2.53 6.57 -28.82
N TYR A 238 -2.49 6.28 -27.52
CA TYR A 238 -3.16 5.12 -26.94
C TYR A 238 -4.68 5.20 -27.11
N GLU A 239 -5.27 6.38 -26.98
CA GLU A 239 -6.70 6.57 -27.19
C GLU A 239 -7.13 6.29 -28.63
N SER A 240 -6.36 6.78 -29.61
CA SER A 240 -6.58 6.45 -31.02
C SER A 240 -6.45 4.95 -31.29
N GLN A 241 -5.43 4.28 -30.71
CA GLN A 241 -5.26 2.83 -30.86
C GLN A 241 -6.45 2.05 -30.28
N VAL A 242 -6.97 2.48 -29.12
CA VAL A 242 -8.17 1.88 -28.52
C VAL A 242 -9.40 2.10 -29.39
N ALA A 243 -9.55 3.29 -29.99
CA ALA A 243 -10.66 3.60 -30.89
C ALA A 243 -10.62 2.74 -32.18
N GLU A 244 -9.44 2.50 -32.75
CA GLU A 244 -9.28 1.70 -33.98
C GLU A 244 -9.70 0.23 -33.83
N ILE A 245 -9.46 -0.39 -32.67
CA ILE A 245 -9.78 -1.81 -32.46
C ILE A 245 -11.17 -2.08 -31.87
N SER A 246 -11.84 -1.01 -31.45
CA SER A 246 -13.16 -1.05 -30.85
C SER A 246 -14.22 -0.75 -31.92
N ASP A 247 -14.25 -1.59 -32.97
CA ASP A 247 -15.31 -1.57 -33.99
C ASP A 247 -16.68 -1.50 -33.30
N ASN A 248 -17.40 -0.39 -33.52
CA ASN A 248 -18.71 -0.03 -32.96
C ASN A 248 -18.77 0.63 -31.56
N TRP A 249 -17.66 1.08 -30.97
CA TRP A 249 -17.70 1.78 -29.68
C TRP A 249 -17.40 3.27 -29.82
N ASP A 250 -18.31 4.08 -29.27
CA ASP A 250 -18.11 5.51 -29.09
C ASP A 250 -17.14 5.71 -27.92
N PRO A 251 -15.95 6.31 -28.11
CA PRO A 251 -14.95 6.52 -27.05
C PRO A 251 -15.53 7.27 -25.84
N SER A 252 -16.55 8.13 -26.06
CA SER A 252 -17.24 8.85 -24.99
C SER A 252 -18.04 7.94 -24.04
N ARG A 253 -18.22 6.65 -24.38
CA ARG A 253 -18.94 5.66 -23.58
C ARG A 253 -18.03 4.76 -22.74
N ILE A 254 -16.72 4.85 -22.91
CA ILE A 254 -15.77 4.07 -22.10
C ILE A 254 -15.64 4.77 -20.75
N ALA A 255 -15.77 4.00 -19.66
CA ALA A 255 -15.52 4.54 -18.33
C ALA A 255 -14.08 5.10 -18.24
N VAL A 256 -13.92 6.29 -17.68
CA VAL A 256 -12.60 6.96 -17.57
C VAL A 256 -11.57 6.02 -16.93
N MET A 257 -11.96 5.28 -15.89
CA MET A 257 -11.09 4.30 -15.23
C MET A 257 -10.66 3.16 -16.15
N ASP A 258 -11.55 2.62 -16.99
CA ASP A 258 -11.23 1.55 -17.93
C ASP A 258 -10.21 2.03 -18.96
N LEU A 259 -10.41 3.24 -19.49
CA LEU A 259 -9.49 3.84 -20.45
C LEU A 259 -8.10 4.08 -19.82
N LEU A 260 -8.04 4.60 -18.59
CA LEU A 260 -6.78 4.81 -17.88
C LEU A 260 -6.04 3.48 -17.61
N ILE A 261 -6.77 2.43 -17.21
CA ILE A 261 -6.19 1.10 -16.99
C ILE A 261 -5.63 0.54 -18.30
N ILE A 262 -6.36 0.67 -19.42
CA ILE A 262 -5.87 0.25 -20.73
C ILE A 262 -4.61 1.02 -21.12
N LYS A 263 -4.60 2.35 -20.98
CA LYS A 263 -3.45 3.22 -21.28
C LYS A 263 -2.21 2.86 -20.43
N LEU A 264 -2.40 2.57 -19.15
CA LEU A 264 -1.33 2.07 -18.27
C LEU A 264 -0.80 0.71 -18.70
N THR A 265 -1.71 -0.21 -19.06
CA THR A 265 -1.34 -1.55 -19.54
C THR A 265 -0.47 -1.45 -20.80
N LEU A 266 -0.88 -0.61 -21.76
CA LEU A 266 -0.11 -0.32 -22.97
C LEU A 266 1.27 0.26 -22.65
N THR A 267 1.34 1.18 -21.69
CA THR A 267 2.61 1.75 -21.24
C THR A 267 3.55 0.66 -20.73
N GLU A 268 3.06 -0.25 -19.87
CA GLU A 268 3.88 -1.33 -19.33
C GLU A 268 4.26 -2.38 -20.40
N PHE A 269 3.38 -2.66 -21.37
CA PHE A 269 3.70 -3.49 -22.52
C PHE A 269 4.90 -2.96 -23.31
N LEU A 270 4.85 -1.67 -23.66
CA LEU A 270 5.78 -1.02 -24.57
C LEU A 270 7.08 -0.57 -23.90
N HIS A 271 7.03 -0.22 -22.62
CA HIS A 271 8.12 0.49 -21.96
C HIS A 271 8.71 -0.24 -20.74
N CYS A 272 8.10 -1.33 -20.26
CA CYS A 272 8.65 -2.15 -19.17
C CYS A 272 9.13 -3.50 -19.71
N PRO A 273 10.38 -3.61 -20.21
CA PRO A 273 10.85 -4.78 -20.94
C PRO A 273 11.03 -6.01 -20.03
N THR A 274 11.17 -5.82 -18.72
CA THR A 274 11.43 -6.87 -17.74
C THR A 274 10.16 -7.52 -17.17
N ILE A 275 8.97 -7.06 -17.58
CA ILE A 275 7.68 -7.59 -17.09
C ILE A 275 6.96 -8.36 -18.21
N PRO A 276 6.61 -9.64 -17.99
CA PRO A 276 5.89 -10.43 -18.99
C PRO A 276 4.47 -9.92 -19.24
N LEU A 277 4.04 -9.93 -20.51
CA LEU A 277 2.73 -9.43 -20.94
C LEU A 277 1.57 -10.05 -20.17
N LYS A 278 1.60 -11.38 -19.99
CA LYS A 278 0.56 -12.10 -19.25
C LYS A 278 0.44 -11.66 -17.79
N VAL A 279 1.57 -11.37 -17.14
CA VAL A 279 1.57 -10.84 -15.76
C VAL A 279 0.98 -9.44 -15.75
N THR A 280 1.42 -8.58 -16.66
CA THR A 280 0.88 -7.22 -16.80
C THR A 280 -0.64 -7.24 -16.99
N ILE A 281 -1.18 -8.06 -17.90
CA ILE A 281 -2.63 -8.21 -18.12
C ILE A 281 -3.33 -8.63 -16.82
N ASN A 282 -2.88 -9.72 -16.20
CA ASN A 282 -3.52 -10.24 -14.99
C ASN A 282 -3.57 -9.19 -13.87
N GLU A 283 -2.49 -8.45 -13.64
CA GLU A 283 -2.43 -7.42 -12.61
C GLU A 283 -3.41 -6.27 -12.87
N TYR A 284 -3.47 -5.77 -14.10
CA TYR A 284 -4.41 -4.69 -14.45
C TYR A 284 -5.87 -5.15 -14.48
N LEU A 285 -6.16 -6.41 -14.79
CA LEU A 285 -7.51 -6.98 -14.67
C LEU A 285 -7.97 -7.07 -13.22
N GLU A 286 -7.07 -7.43 -12.29
CA GLU A 286 -7.39 -7.40 -10.85
C GLU A 286 -7.62 -5.97 -10.37
N ILE A 287 -6.81 -5.00 -10.80
CA ILE A 287 -7.03 -3.58 -10.49
C ILE A 287 -8.40 -3.12 -11.02
N THR A 288 -8.78 -3.53 -12.24
CA THR A 288 -10.08 -3.16 -12.85
C THR A 288 -11.26 -3.57 -12.00
N LYS A 289 -11.20 -4.74 -11.33
CA LYS A 289 -12.30 -5.23 -10.48
C LYS A 289 -12.56 -4.33 -9.28
N ASN A 290 -11.53 -3.67 -8.75
CA ASN A 290 -11.64 -2.81 -7.58
C ASN A 290 -11.97 -1.35 -7.93
N TYR A 291 -11.62 -0.91 -9.14
CA TYR A 291 -11.64 0.49 -9.55
C TYR A 291 -12.72 0.85 -10.57
N SER A 292 -13.45 -0.12 -11.08
CA SER A 292 -14.42 0.10 -12.15
C SER A 292 -15.69 -0.75 -11.96
N THR A 293 -16.51 -0.86 -13.01
CA THR A 293 -17.80 -1.55 -12.91
C THR A 293 -17.63 -3.08 -12.96
N PRO A 294 -18.60 -3.87 -12.46
CA PRO A 294 -18.52 -5.34 -12.52
C PRO A 294 -18.30 -5.91 -13.92
N ASN A 295 -18.75 -5.22 -14.97
CA ASN A 295 -18.57 -5.65 -16.36
C ASN A 295 -17.24 -5.19 -16.98
N SER A 296 -16.52 -4.26 -16.34
CA SER A 296 -15.32 -3.62 -16.88
C SER A 296 -14.16 -4.59 -17.03
N SER A 297 -13.96 -5.54 -16.11
CA SER A 297 -12.87 -6.53 -16.22
C SER A 297 -12.96 -7.36 -17.52
N ARG A 298 -14.17 -7.77 -17.92
CA ARG A 298 -14.40 -8.49 -19.18
C ARG A 298 -14.16 -7.60 -20.40
N PHE A 299 -14.62 -6.36 -20.35
CA PHE A 299 -14.43 -5.38 -21.41
C PHE A 299 -12.94 -5.08 -21.63
N VAL A 300 -12.24 -4.68 -20.56
CA VAL A 300 -10.81 -4.38 -20.57
C VAL A 300 -10.01 -5.57 -21.09
N ASN A 301 -10.32 -6.80 -20.65
CA ASN A 301 -9.64 -7.99 -21.19
C ASN A 301 -9.81 -8.12 -22.71
N GLY A 302 -11.04 -7.97 -23.22
CA GLY A 302 -11.30 -8.07 -24.67
C GLY A 302 -10.60 -7.01 -25.51
N VAL A 303 -10.48 -5.78 -24.98
CA VAL A 303 -9.75 -4.69 -25.63
C VAL A 303 -8.23 -4.98 -25.61
N LEU A 304 -7.69 -5.38 -24.46
CA LEU A 304 -6.27 -5.69 -24.30
C LEU A 304 -5.82 -6.86 -25.17
N ASP A 305 -6.64 -7.91 -25.33
CA ASP A 305 -6.32 -9.04 -26.21
C ASP A 305 -6.17 -8.61 -27.67
N LYS A 306 -7.05 -7.73 -28.16
CA LYS A 306 -6.96 -7.17 -29.52
C LYS A 306 -5.73 -6.27 -29.68
N LEU A 307 -5.49 -5.36 -28.72
CA LEU A 307 -4.32 -4.47 -28.75
C LEU A 307 -3.03 -5.26 -28.73
N ARG A 308 -2.94 -6.30 -27.90
CA ARG A 308 -1.75 -7.17 -27.83
C ARG A 308 -1.40 -7.72 -29.20
N ILE A 309 -2.37 -8.32 -29.90
CA ILE A 309 -2.17 -8.90 -31.24
C ILE A 309 -1.66 -7.85 -32.23
N VAL A 310 -2.27 -6.66 -32.25
CA VAL A 310 -1.88 -5.55 -33.14
C VAL A 310 -0.44 -5.10 -32.84
N ILE A 311 -0.12 -4.82 -31.58
CA ILE A 311 1.19 -4.32 -31.17
C ILE A 311 2.29 -5.38 -31.40
N GLU A 312 1.99 -6.66 -31.16
CA GLU A 312 2.89 -7.79 -31.47
C GLU A 312 3.18 -7.88 -32.97
N SER A 313 2.13 -7.79 -33.82
CA SER A 313 2.30 -7.82 -35.28
C SER A 313 3.12 -6.66 -35.83
N GLN A 314 3.14 -5.52 -35.13
CA GLN A 314 3.95 -4.36 -35.49
C GLN A 314 5.40 -4.47 -35.00
N GLY A 315 5.72 -5.49 -34.20
CA GLY A 315 7.06 -5.69 -33.64
C GLY A 315 7.47 -4.62 -32.61
N LEU A 316 6.50 -3.92 -32.02
CA LEU A 316 6.76 -2.84 -31.05
C LEU A 316 7.10 -3.37 -29.65
N ILE A 317 6.71 -4.61 -29.33
CA ILE A 317 6.97 -5.20 -28.02
C ILE A 317 8.40 -5.75 -27.98
N GLN A 318 9.23 -5.14 -27.13
CA GLN A 318 10.58 -5.62 -26.84
C GLN A 318 10.69 -6.03 -25.37
N LYS A 319 10.46 -7.32 -25.08
CA LYS A 319 10.70 -7.88 -23.74
C LYS A 319 12.11 -8.43 -23.62
N SER A 320 12.77 -8.14 -22.51
CA SER A 320 14.12 -8.60 -22.19
C SER A 320 14.17 -9.13 -20.75
N GLY A 321 14.58 -10.39 -20.59
CA GLY A 321 14.64 -11.08 -19.31
C GLY A 321 14.54 -12.61 -19.47
N ARG A 322 14.97 -13.36 -18.45
CA ARG A 322 14.91 -14.83 -18.48
C ARG A 322 13.44 -15.29 -18.55
N GLY A 323 13.08 -16.03 -19.59
CA GLY A 323 11.73 -16.60 -19.76
C GLY A 323 10.67 -15.64 -20.34
N LEU A 324 11.06 -14.45 -20.83
CA LEU A 324 10.12 -13.44 -21.36
C LEU A 324 9.90 -13.47 -22.88
N ARG A 325 10.60 -14.35 -23.59
CA ARG A 325 10.28 -14.67 -24.98
C ARG A 325 9.34 -15.85 -24.97
N GLU A 326 8.11 -15.65 -25.41
CA GLU A 326 7.25 -16.77 -25.78
C GLU A 326 7.97 -17.58 -26.87
N LYS A 327 7.97 -18.90 -26.71
CA LYS A 327 8.55 -19.83 -27.68
C LYS A 327 7.74 -19.85 -28.95
#